data_AF-A0A7J3Y1A6-F1
#
_entry.id   AF-A0A7J3Y1A6-F1
#
_cell.length_a   1.000
_cell.length_b   1.000
_cell.length_c   1.000
_cell.angle_alpha   90.00
_cell.angle_beta   90.00
_cell.angle_gamma   90.00
#
_symmetry.space_group_name_H-M   'P 1'
#
loop_
_entity.id
_entity.type
_entity.pdbx_description
1 polymer ?
#
loop_
_entity_poly.entity_id
_entity_poly.type
_entity_poly.pdbx_seq_one_letter_code
_entity_poly.pdbx_strand_id
1 'polypeptide(L)'
;MKKTLICLVTLLLLSPVFGIYLAGLVGYREPLDVAGEMLNLTDISDRINWTPLKDYSVPGLPDWLGYILSGVIGVALIYFLGLVLKKISERKNRP
;
A
#
# COMPACT_ATOMS: atom_id res chain seq x y z
N MET A 1 -4.54 19.64 12.79
CA MET A 1 -5.40 18.59 12.20
C MET A 1 -5.76 18.88 10.73
N LYS A 2 -6.40 20.01 10.37
CA LYS A 2 -6.74 20.30 8.96
C LYS A 2 -5.54 20.26 8.00
N LYS A 3 -4.42 20.90 8.36
CA LYS A 3 -3.17 20.89 7.56
C LYS A 3 -2.62 19.48 7.33
N THR A 4 -2.65 18.64 8.37
CA THR A 4 -2.19 17.24 8.31
C THR A 4 -3.07 16.42 7.38
N LEU A 5 -4.39 16.56 7.48
CA LEU A 5 -5.34 15.86 6.62
C LEU A 5 -5.17 16.27 5.14
N ILE A 6 -5.03 17.57 4.88
CA ILE A 6 -4.75 18.09 3.54
C ILE A 6 -3.46 17.47 3.00
N CYS A 7 -2.37 17.50 3.79
CA CYS A 7 -1.10 16.89 3.40
C CYS A 7 -1.25 15.40 3.07
N LEU A 8 -1.98 14.64 3.90
CA LEU A 8 -2.18 13.20 3.71
C LEU A 8 -2.98 12.92 2.43
N VAL A 9 -4.06 13.67 2.18
CA VAL A 9 -4.84 13.57 0.93
C VAL A 9 -3.98 13.96 -0.27
N THR A 10 -3.18 15.03 -0.18
CA THR A 10 -2.26 15.42 -1.26
C THR A 10 -1.27 14.32 -1.57
N LEU A 11 -0.62 13.73 -0.56
CA LEU A 11 0.34 12.64 -0.74
C LEU A 11 -0.31 11.40 -1.35
N LEU A 12 -1.53 11.06 -0.91
CA LEU A 12 -2.29 9.94 -1.44
C LEU A 12 -2.60 10.13 -2.94
N LEU A 13 -3.05 11.31 -3.33
CA LEU A 13 -3.34 11.65 -4.73
C LEU A 13 -2.06 11.73 -5.58
N LEU A 14 -0.93 12.13 -5.00
CA LEU A 14 0.37 12.11 -5.68
C LEU A 14 0.97 10.71 -5.81
N SER A 15 0.57 9.75 -4.98
CA SER A 15 1.17 8.41 -4.95
C SER A 15 1.19 7.67 -6.30
N PRO A 16 0.12 7.63 -7.13
CA PRO A 16 0.18 6.95 -8.43
C PRO A 16 1.12 7.65 -9.43
N VAL A 17 1.39 8.94 -9.25
CA VAL A 17 2.37 9.66 -10.09
C VAL A 17 3.74 9.03 -9.93
N PHE A 18 4.15 8.69 -8.71
CA PHE A 18 5.42 8.04 -8.44
C PHE A 18 5.38 6.53 -8.73
N GLY A 19 4.36 5.84 -8.20
CA GLY A 19 4.29 4.38 -8.21
C GLY A 19 3.99 3.76 -9.58
N ILE A 20 3.32 4.51 -10.47
CA ILE A 20 2.90 3.99 -11.77
C ILE A 20 3.50 4.82 -12.90
N TYR A 21 3.22 6.12 -12.94
CA TYR A 21 3.59 6.93 -14.09
C TYR A 21 5.11 7.11 -14.21
N LEU A 22 5.76 7.63 -13.17
CA LEU A 22 7.20 7.87 -13.19
C LEU A 22 7.99 6.55 -13.18
N ALA A 23 7.53 5.54 -12.44
CA ALA A 23 8.11 4.20 -12.46
C ALA A 23 8.10 3.60 -13.88
N GLY A 24 6.96 3.70 -14.59
CA GLY A 24 6.86 3.28 -15.99
C GLY A 24 7.75 4.10 -16.92
N LEU A 25 7.82 5.43 -16.72
CA LEU A 25 8.64 6.32 -17.55
C LEU A 25 10.13 5.99 -17.50
N VAL A 26 10.64 5.63 -16.32
CA VAL A 26 12.05 5.26 -16.14
C VAL A 26 12.33 3.78 -16.37
N GLY A 27 11.31 2.99 -16.70
CA GLY A 27 11.43 1.54 -16.84
C GLY A 27 11.87 0.86 -15.56
N TYR A 28 11.40 1.35 -14.39
CA TYR A 28 11.75 0.78 -13.10
C TYR A 28 11.41 -0.71 -13.08
N ARG A 29 12.36 -1.51 -12.62
CA ARG A 29 12.18 -2.94 -12.35
C ARG A 29 12.51 -3.21 -10.91
N GLU A 30 11.69 -4.00 -10.24
CA GLU A 30 11.89 -4.28 -8.83
C GLU A 30 13.21 -5.04 -8.62
N PRO A 31 14.06 -4.65 -7.65
CA PRO A 31 15.34 -5.32 -7.41
C PRO A 31 15.21 -6.83 -7.18
N LEU A 32 14.10 -7.25 -6.56
CA LEU A 32 13.83 -8.66 -6.30
C LEU A 32 13.52 -9.43 -7.59
N ASP A 33 12.76 -8.84 -8.51
CA ASP A 33 12.50 -9.43 -9.83
C ASP A 33 13.79 -9.57 -10.63
N VAL A 34 14.63 -8.54 -10.62
CA VAL A 34 15.94 -8.56 -11.30
C VAL A 34 16.82 -9.67 -10.73
N ALA A 35 16.89 -9.80 -9.40
CA ALA A 35 17.64 -10.87 -8.76
C ALA A 35 17.07 -12.27 -9.10
N GLY A 36 15.75 -12.41 -9.14
CA GLY A 36 15.07 -13.64 -9.55
C GLY A 36 15.43 -14.05 -10.98
N GLU A 37 15.34 -13.11 -11.93
CA GLU A 37 15.73 -13.34 -13.32
C GLU A 37 17.21 -13.70 -13.47
N MET A 38 18.11 -13.02 -12.76
CA MET A 38 19.55 -13.34 -12.76
C MET A 38 19.84 -14.77 -12.26
N LEU A 39 18.99 -15.28 -11.37
CA LEU A 39 19.06 -16.63 -10.82
C LEU A 39 18.21 -17.64 -11.60
N ASN A 40 17.59 -17.24 -12.72
CA ASN A 40 16.63 -18.04 -13.49
C ASN A 40 15.49 -18.63 -12.63
N LEU A 41 15.04 -17.88 -11.63
CA LEU A 41 13.90 -18.26 -10.79
C LEU A 41 12.59 -17.87 -11.48
N THR A 42 11.56 -18.70 -11.29
CA THR A 42 10.20 -18.41 -11.77
C THR A 42 9.42 -17.72 -10.67
N ASP A 43 8.80 -16.57 -10.96
CA ASP A 43 7.83 -15.98 -10.05
C ASP A 43 6.58 -16.86 -9.96
N ILE A 44 6.24 -17.30 -8.75
CA ILE A 44 5.08 -18.12 -8.44
C ILE A 44 3.94 -17.29 -7.84
N SER A 45 4.12 -15.98 -7.67
CA SER A 45 3.19 -15.09 -7.00
C SER A 45 1.84 -14.97 -7.73
N ASP A 46 1.77 -15.32 -9.02
CA ASP A 46 0.49 -15.43 -9.74
C ASP A 46 -0.24 -16.76 -9.51
N ARG A 47 0.48 -17.80 -9.09
CA ARG A 47 -0.08 -19.12 -8.77
C ARG A 47 -0.43 -19.27 -7.30
N ILE A 48 0.40 -18.68 -6.44
CA ILE A 48 0.29 -18.74 -4.99
C ILE A 48 0.38 -17.31 -4.48
N ASN A 49 -0.78 -16.70 -4.28
CA ASN A 49 -0.89 -15.38 -3.67
C ASN A 49 -1.71 -15.47 -2.38
N TRP A 50 -1.14 -15.02 -1.27
CA TRP A 50 -1.83 -14.94 0.01
C TRP A 50 -2.31 -13.52 0.34
N THR A 51 -1.85 -12.52 -0.41
CA THR A 51 -2.16 -11.10 -0.17
C THR A 51 -3.39 -10.67 -0.98
N PRO A 52 -4.38 -10.02 -0.34
CA PRO A 52 -5.62 -9.62 -1.02
C PRO A 52 -5.45 -8.44 -2.00
N LEU A 53 -4.36 -7.67 -1.91
CA LEU A 53 -4.07 -6.50 -2.73
C LEU A 53 -2.64 -6.59 -3.31
N LYS A 54 -2.38 -7.65 -4.10
CA LYS A 54 -1.07 -7.83 -4.76
C LYS A 54 -0.77 -6.63 -5.65
N ASP A 55 0.45 -6.11 -5.52
CA ASP A 55 0.97 -4.95 -6.23
C ASP A 55 0.08 -3.71 -6.13
N TYR A 56 -0.64 -3.57 -5.00
CA TYR A 56 -1.62 -2.53 -4.74
C TYR A 56 -2.79 -2.52 -5.73
N SER A 57 -2.98 -3.59 -6.51
CA SER A 57 -4.09 -3.74 -7.45
C SER A 57 -5.36 -4.17 -6.72
N VAL A 58 -6.50 -3.77 -7.31
CA VAL A 58 -7.83 -4.20 -6.86
C VAL A 58 -8.51 -4.83 -8.08
N PRO A 59 -9.01 -6.07 -8.00
CA PRO A 59 -9.66 -6.73 -9.13
C PRO A 59 -10.80 -5.89 -9.72
N GLY A 60 -10.78 -5.70 -11.04
CA GLY A 60 -11.80 -4.93 -11.77
C GLY A 60 -11.61 -3.40 -11.74
N LEU A 61 -10.53 -2.89 -11.15
CA LEU A 61 -10.20 -1.46 -11.13
C LEU A 61 -8.88 -1.19 -11.86
N PRO A 62 -8.70 0.02 -12.44
CA PRO A 62 -7.43 0.40 -13.05
C PRO A 62 -6.34 0.62 -12.00
N ASP A 63 -5.08 0.35 -12.35
CA ASP A 63 -3.94 0.34 -11.42
C ASP A 63 -3.81 1.62 -10.61
N TRP A 64 -3.97 2.79 -11.24
CA TRP A 64 -3.87 4.08 -10.55
C TRP A 64 -4.90 4.25 -9.44
N LEU A 65 -6.09 3.68 -9.62
CA LEU A 65 -7.16 3.72 -8.65
C LEU A 65 -6.95 2.65 -7.57
N GLY A 66 -6.45 1.46 -7.96
CA GLY A 66 -6.00 0.44 -7.01
C GLY A 66 -4.94 0.97 -6.04
N TYR A 67 -3.95 1.70 -6.55
CA TYR A 67 -2.87 2.30 -5.76
C TYR A 67 -3.40 3.25 -4.69
N ILE A 68 -4.33 4.15 -5.07
CA ILE A 68 -4.97 5.09 -4.15
C ILE A 68 -5.78 4.33 -3.11
N LEU A 69 -6.62 3.38 -3.52
CA LEU A 69 -7.48 2.63 -2.59
C LEU A 69 -6.66 1.81 -1.59
N SER A 70 -5.61 1.13 -2.04
CA SER A 70 -4.68 0.41 -1.18
C SER A 70 -4.05 1.33 -0.14
N GLY A 71 -3.66 2.55 -0.54
CA GLY A 71 -3.17 3.58 0.38
C GLY A 71 -4.21 4.02 1.42
N VAL A 72 -5.46 4.24 1.01
CA VAL A 72 -6.57 4.59 1.93
C VAL A 72 -6.80 3.47 2.93
N ILE A 73 -6.86 2.22 2.46
CA ILE A 73 -7.08 1.04 3.30
C ILE A 73 -5.95 0.91 4.33
N GLY A 74 -4.69 1.06 3.91
CA GLY A 74 -3.54 1.03 4.81
C GLY A 74 -3.61 2.09 5.91
N VAL A 75 -3.89 3.35 5.55
CA VAL A 75 -4.04 4.46 6.51
C VAL A 75 -5.19 4.20 7.48
N ALA A 76 -6.34 3.75 6.96
CA ALA A 76 -7.52 3.44 7.78
C ALA A 76 -7.23 2.31 8.77
N LEU A 77 -6.50 1.27 8.34
CA LEU A 77 -6.16 0.11 9.16
C LEU A 77 -5.19 0.49 10.29
N ILE A 78 -4.15 1.29 9.99
CA ILE A 78 -3.22 1.81 11.02
C ILE A 78 -3.97 2.68 12.03
N TYR A 79 -4.83 3.59 11.55
CA TYR A 79 -5.62 4.45 12.43
C TYR A 79 -6.55 3.64 13.33
N PHE A 80 -7.24 2.64 12.76
CA PHE A 80 -8.11 1.73 13.50
C PHE A 80 -7.35 0.95 14.57
N LEU A 81 -6.17 0.40 14.26
CA LEU A 81 -5.32 -0.27 15.24
C LEU A 81 -4.93 0.67 16.38
N GLY A 82 -4.58 1.93 16.07
CA GLY A 82 -4.33 2.95 17.08
C GLY A 82 -5.51 3.18 18.03
N LEU A 83 -6.73 3.23 17.50
CA LEU A 83 -7.96 3.34 18.31
C LEU A 83 -8.19 2.12 19.19
N VAL A 84 -7.97 0.91 18.66
CA VAL A 84 -8.10 -0.34 19.41
C VAL A 84 -7.10 -0.37 20.57
N LEU A 85 -5.82 -0.08 20.30
CA LEU A 85 -4.77 -0.04 21.32
C LEU A 85 -5.05 1.01 22.39
N LYS A 86 -5.50 2.22 21.99
CA LYS A 86 -5.92 3.27 22.92
C LYS A 86 -7.05 2.77 23.83
N LYS A 87 -8.09 2.16 23.27
CA LYS A 87 -9.23 1.64 24.03
C LYS A 87 -8.84 0.53 25.02
N ILE A 88 -7.91 -0.34 24.63
CA ILE A 88 -7.36 -1.38 25.51
C ILE A 88 -6.56 -0.75 26.67
N SER A 89 -5.71 0.24 26.36
CA SER A 89 -4.93 0.97 27.37
C SER A 89 -5.82 1.72 28.37
N GLU A 90 -6.88 2.39 27.89
CA GLU A 90 -7.86 3.07 28.74
C GLU A 90 -8.61 2.12 29.67
N ARG A 91 -8.95 0.89 29.20
CA ARG A 91 -9.55 -0.14 30.08
C ARG A 91 -8.58 -0.62 31.16
N LYS A 92 -7.29 -0.73 30.85
CA LYS A 92 -6.26 -1.17 31.81
C LYS A 92 -5.98 -0.12 32.90
N ASN A 93 -6.15 1.16 32.59
CA ASN A 93 -5.90 2.28 33.51
C ASN A 93 -7.16 2.74 34.29
N ARG A 94 -8.28 2.01 34.23
CA ARG A 94 -9.42 2.28 35.11
C ARG A 94 -9.13 1.70 36.50
N PRO A 95 -9.31 2.48 37.60
CA PRO A 95 -9.09 2.01 38.96
C PRO A 95 -10.07 0.89 39.34
#